data_AF-A0AAU4I357-F1
#
_entry.id   AF-A0AAU4I357-F1
#
_cell.length_a   1.000
_cell.length_b   1.000
_cell.length_c   1.000
_cell.angle_alpha   90.00
_cell.angle_beta   90.00
_cell.angle_gamma   90.00
#
_symmetry.space_group_name_H-M   'P 1'
#
loop_
_entity.id
_entity.type
_entity.pdbx_description
1 polymer ?
#
loop_
_entity_poly.entity_id
_entity_poly.type
_entity_poly.pdbx_seq_one_letter_code
_entity_poly.pdbx_strand_id
1 'polypeptide(L)'
;MTDTDVQSIIELTRKYHREQEASGTEFVPGVTPILPAGAVLDEDDRAALVEHALQLRIASGATALRFERKFAKTIGVRKAHLTNSGSSANLLALASLTVPELEDHRLRPGDEVITVAAGWPTTVNPIVQCGLVPVFVDVDLATYNTTVERVEAAIGPRTKAIMMAHTLGNPFQATEIAQLAKDRGLFLVEDNCDALMSTYQGRTTGTFGDYSTVSFYPAHHLAMGEGGCVLSNSVELARITESMRDWGRDCWCEPGEDNKCLKRFTYQMGDLPLGYDHKYIFSHIGYNLKSTDLQAALGLSQLGKLDDFTAARKRNWQRLRDGLEGVPGLLLPEATPGSDPSWFAFVLTLTEDAPFRRAELVDFLNARRIGTRLLFAGNLVRHPAYRDVEHRVSGGLANSDIIMERTFWIGVYPGITAEMTDYMVASIREFVDTHR
;
A
#
# COMPACT_ATOMS: atom_id res chain seq x y z
N MET A 1 -21.16 28.32 -19.87
CA MET A 1 -21.51 26.97 -20.38
C MET A 1 -22.85 26.61 -19.81
N THR A 2 -23.77 26.18 -20.67
CA THR A 2 -25.01 25.51 -20.24
C THR A 2 -24.67 24.12 -19.71
N ASP A 3 -25.56 23.50 -18.93
CA ASP A 3 -25.40 22.10 -18.50
C ASP A 3 -25.20 21.17 -19.71
N THR A 4 -25.82 21.50 -20.84
CA THR A 4 -25.66 20.80 -22.13
C THR A 4 -24.23 20.87 -22.68
N ASP A 5 -23.53 21.99 -22.51
CA ASP A 5 -22.13 22.13 -22.96
C ASP A 5 -21.19 21.29 -22.10
N VAL A 6 -21.41 21.24 -20.78
CA VAL A 6 -20.63 20.40 -19.85
C VAL A 6 -20.78 18.93 -20.21
N GLN A 7 -22.02 18.46 -20.40
CA GLN A 7 -22.26 17.06 -20.80
C GLN A 7 -21.63 16.73 -22.15
N SER A 8 -21.62 17.68 -23.09
CA SER A 8 -20.97 17.50 -24.39
C SER A 8 -19.45 17.33 -24.26
N ILE A 9 -18.78 18.10 -23.39
CA ILE A 9 -17.34 17.95 -23.13
C ILE A 9 -17.04 16.58 -22.50
N ILE A 10 -17.85 16.15 -21.54
CA ILE A 10 -17.69 14.85 -20.87
C ILE A 10 -17.85 13.71 -21.89
N GLU A 11 -18.85 13.76 -22.77
CA GLU A 11 -19.04 12.72 -23.78
C GLU A 11 -17.93 12.71 -24.85
N LEU A 12 -17.46 13.89 -25.28
CA LEU A 12 -16.29 13.98 -26.15
C LEU A 12 -15.03 13.40 -25.49
N THR A 13 -14.90 13.55 -24.17
CA THR A 13 -13.81 12.96 -23.39
C THR A 13 -13.88 11.43 -23.40
N ARG A 14 -15.08 10.85 -23.23
CA ARG A 14 -15.27 9.39 -23.33
C ARG A 14 -14.98 8.89 -24.73
N LYS A 15 -15.51 9.58 -25.75
CA LYS A 15 -15.25 9.28 -27.16
C LYS A 15 -13.74 9.27 -27.46
N TYR A 16 -13.00 10.26 -26.98
CA TYR A 16 -11.55 10.31 -27.13
C TYR A 16 -10.88 9.08 -26.53
N HIS A 17 -11.29 8.63 -25.33
CA HIS A 17 -10.75 7.41 -24.72
C HIS A 17 -10.97 6.18 -25.60
N ARG A 18 -12.20 5.97 -26.07
CA ARG A 18 -12.54 4.85 -26.97
C ARG A 18 -11.74 4.88 -28.27
N GLU A 19 -11.50 6.06 -28.84
CA GLU A 19 -10.66 6.21 -30.04
C GLU A 19 -9.19 5.87 -29.75
N GLN A 20 -8.66 6.22 -28.58
CA GLN A 20 -7.31 5.82 -28.18
C GLN A 20 -7.20 4.31 -28.00
N GLU A 21 -8.14 3.68 -27.32
CA GLU A 21 -8.16 2.22 -27.15
C GLU A 21 -8.31 1.47 -28.48
N ALA A 22 -9.20 1.92 -29.36
CA ALA A 22 -9.38 1.32 -30.68
C ALA A 22 -8.14 1.48 -31.58
N SER A 23 -7.34 2.53 -31.36
CA SER A 23 -6.05 2.72 -32.04
C SER A 23 -4.89 1.95 -31.40
N GLY A 24 -5.12 1.32 -30.24
CA GLY A 24 -4.14 0.51 -29.54
C GLY A 24 -3.69 -0.69 -30.37
N THR A 25 -2.40 -1.00 -30.32
CA THR A 25 -1.86 -2.18 -31.00
C THR A 25 -2.22 -3.45 -30.23
N GLU A 26 -2.66 -4.48 -30.94
CA GLU A 26 -2.79 -5.83 -30.39
C GLU A 26 -1.46 -6.29 -29.77
N PHE A 27 -1.54 -7.23 -28.84
CA PHE A 27 -0.34 -7.79 -28.22
C PHE A 27 0.46 -8.59 -29.28
N VAL A 28 1.75 -8.25 -29.42
CA VAL A 28 2.68 -8.96 -30.29
C VAL A 28 3.85 -9.46 -29.43
N PRO A 29 4.01 -10.79 -29.27
CA PRO A 29 5.11 -11.39 -28.52
C PRO A 29 6.48 -10.82 -28.90
N GLY A 30 7.26 -10.39 -27.91
CA GLY A 30 8.60 -9.81 -28.10
C GLY A 30 8.63 -8.36 -28.63
N VAL A 31 7.48 -7.77 -28.95
CA VAL A 31 7.36 -6.38 -29.45
C VAL A 31 6.58 -5.52 -28.46
N THR A 32 5.37 -5.94 -28.10
CA THR A 32 4.50 -5.20 -27.16
C THR A 32 4.99 -5.40 -25.72
N PRO A 33 5.20 -4.34 -24.94
CA PRO A 33 5.67 -4.45 -23.57
C PRO A 33 4.60 -5.03 -22.62
N ILE A 34 5.00 -6.00 -21.81
CA ILE A 34 4.24 -6.47 -20.65
C ILE A 34 4.80 -5.77 -19.43
N LEU A 35 4.06 -4.81 -18.89
CA LEU A 35 4.47 -4.08 -17.70
C LEU A 35 4.34 -4.97 -16.46
N PRO A 36 5.22 -4.84 -15.46
CA PRO A 36 5.11 -5.62 -14.22
C PRO A 36 3.94 -5.11 -13.35
N ALA A 37 3.56 -3.84 -13.48
CA ALA A 37 2.39 -3.25 -12.84
C ALA A 37 1.95 -2.01 -13.61
N GLY A 38 0.69 -1.59 -13.44
CA GLY A 38 0.16 -0.38 -14.06
C GLY A 38 -1.31 -0.14 -13.74
N ALA A 39 -1.76 1.09 -13.98
CA ALA A 39 -3.15 1.47 -13.81
C ALA A 39 -3.98 1.03 -15.03
N VAL A 40 -5.14 0.45 -14.78
CA VAL A 40 -6.14 0.18 -15.82
C VAL A 40 -7.21 1.27 -15.71
N LEU A 41 -7.21 2.16 -16.70
CA LEU A 41 -8.09 3.33 -16.75
C LEU A 41 -9.04 3.19 -17.93
N ASP A 42 -10.31 3.55 -17.74
CA ASP A 42 -11.31 3.59 -18.79
C ASP A 42 -11.84 5.00 -19.04
N GLU A 43 -12.85 5.08 -19.91
CA GLU A 43 -13.50 6.33 -20.28
C GLU A 43 -14.17 7.05 -19.11
N ASP A 44 -14.66 6.32 -18.11
CA ASP A 44 -15.33 6.89 -16.94
C ASP A 44 -14.31 7.48 -15.95
N ASP A 45 -13.12 6.89 -15.84
CA ASP A 45 -12.02 7.49 -15.09
C ASP A 45 -11.63 8.86 -15.67
N ARG A 46 -11.51 8.92 -17.01
CA ARG A 46 -11.18 10.15 -17.72
C ARG A 46 -12.29 11.19 -17.60
N ALA A 47 -13.54 10.78 -17.76
CA ALA A 47 -14.72 11.63 -17.58
C ALA A 47 -14.78 12.22 -16.17
N ALA A 48 -14.55 11.40 -15.13
CA ALA A 48 -14.60 11.84 -13.73
C ALA A 48 -13.58 12.95 -13.43
N LEU A 49 -12.36 12.84 -13.98
CA LEU A 49 -11.33 13.87 -13.87
C LEU A 49 -11.73 15.17 -14.55
N VAL A 50 -12.20 15.09 -15.80
CA VAL A 50 -12.60 16.28 -16.57
C VAL A 50 -13.78 16.99 -15.92
N GLU A 51 -14.78 16.25 -15.42
CA GLU A 51 -15.93 16.82 -14.71
C GLU A 51 -15.48 17.65 -13.49
N HIS A 52 -14.58 17.12 -12.66
CA HIS A 52 -14.09 17.82 -11.47
C HIS A 52 -13.19 19.00 -11.82
N ALA A 53 -12.40 18.89 -12.90
CA ALA A 53 -11.57 19.98 -13.39
C ALA A 53 -12.42 21.17 -13.88
N LEU A 54 -13.51 20.90 -14.60
CA LEU A 54 -14.44 21.94 -15.08
C LEU A 54 -15.10 22.73 -13.92
N GLN A 55 -15.28 22.09 -12.76
CA GLN A 55 -15.86 22.71 -11.56
C GLN A 55 -14.84 23.47 -10.70
N LEU A 56 -13.53 23.37 -11.00
CA LEU A 56 -12.43 23.90 -10.19
C LEU A 56 -12.49 23.49 -8.71
N ARG A 57 -13.05 22.31 -8.42
CA ARG A 57 -13.04 21.68 -7.10
C ARG A 57 -11.73 20.91 -6.92
N ILE A 58 -10.66 21.64 -6.60
CA ILE A 58 -9.30 21.09 -6.58
C ILE A 58 -8.94 20.57 -5.18
N ALA A 59 -9.00 21.41 -4.14
CA ALA A 59 -8.64 20.99 -2.79
C ALA A 59 -9.56 19.89 -2.26
N SER A 60 -9.07 19.07 -1.33
CA SER A 60 -9.87 18.07 -0.63
C SER A 60 -11.16 18.68 -0.06
N GLY A 61 -12.29 18.04 -0.35
CA GLY A 61 -13.62 18.49 0.04
C GLY A 61 -14.63 17.36 -0.01
N ALA A 62 -15.80 17.63 -0.58
CA ALA A 62 -16.93 16.71 -0.56
C ALA A 62 -16.65 15.39 -1.30
N THR A 63 -15.86 15.42 -2.37
CA THR A 63 -15.53 14.21 -3.14
C THR A 63 -14.57 13.32 -2.36
N ALA A 64 -13.54 13.89 -1.72
CA ALA A 64 -12.67 13.18 -0.79
C ALA A 64 -13.45 12.53 0.37
N LEU A 65 -14.35 13.26 1.02
CA LEU A 65 -15.19 12.70 2.09
C LEU A 65 -16.10 11.57 1.60
N ARG A 66 -16.63 11.69 0.38
CA ARG A 66 -17.42 10.62 -0.26
C ARG A 66 -16.57 9.39 -0.54
N PHE A 67 -15.35 9.57 -1.03
CA PHE A 67 -14.39 8.48 -1.21
C PHE A 67 -14.08 7.81 0.13
N GLU A 68 -13.67 8.56 1.15
CA GLU A 68 -13.35 8.05 2.49
C GLU A 68 -14.51 7.20 3.06
N ARG A 69 -15.75 7.70 3.00
CA ARG A 69 -16.94 6.95 3.46
C ARG A 69 -17.17 5.65 2.68
N LYS A 70 -17.10 5.71 1.35
CA LYS A 70 -17.32 4.53 0.50
C LYS A 70 -16.21 3.51 0.71
N PHE A 71 -14.96 3.96 0.77
CA PHE A 71 -13.78 3.13 0.96
C PHE A 71 -13.78 2.46 2.33
N ALA A 72 -14.05 3.20 3.42
CA ALA A 72 -14.19 2.62 4.76
C ALA A 72 -15.25 1.51 4.79
N LYS A 73 -16.41 1.73 4.14
CA LYS A 73 -17.47 0.73 4.01
C LYS A 73 -17.01 -0.50 3.20
N THR A 74 -16.30 -0.30 2.08
CA THR A 74 -15.78 -1.40 1.26
C THR A 74 -14.81 -2.28 2.03
N ILE A 75 -13.90 -1.70 2.80
CA ILE A 75 -12.92 -2.47 3.59
C ILE A 75 -13.53 -3.07 4.86
N GLY A 76 -14.61 -2.47 5.38
CA GLY A 76 -15.27 -2.92 6.61
C GLY A 76 -14.67 -2.28 7.87
N VAL A 77 -14.19 -1.05 7.78
CA VAL A 77 -13.66 -0.26 8.90
C VAL A 77 -14.53 0.96 9.20
N ARG A 78 -14.37 1.56 10.39
CA ARG A 78 -15.17 2.72 10.79
C ARG A 78 -14.76 4.02 10.11
N LYS A 79 -13.46 4.24 9.94
CA LYS A 79 -12.90 5.52 9.46
C LYS A 79 -11.80 5.31 8.44
N ALA A 80 -11.76 6.23 7.48
CA ALA A 80 -10.75 6.33 6.45
C ALA A 80 -10.36 7.79 6.29
N HIS A 81 -9.06 8.07 6.20
CA HIS A 81 -8.51 9.41 6.00
C HIS A 81 -7.61 9.39 4.77
N LEU A 82 -8.08 9.99 3.68
CA LEU A 82 -7.38 10.11 2.42
C LEU A 82 -6.16 11.01 2.59
N THR A 83 -5.03 10.60 2.03
CA THR A 83 -3.73 11.27 2.06
C THR A 83 -3.08 11.22 0.69
N ASN A 84 -2.00 11.97 0.49
CA ASN A 84 -1.37 12.16 -0.81
C ASN A 84 -0.53 10.96 -1.31
N SER A 85 -0.21 9.97 -0.47
CA SER A 85 0.50 8.73 -0.88
C SER A 85 0.35 7.62 0.17
N GLY A 86 0.63 6.37 -0.21
CA GLY A 86 0.76 5.26 0.76
C GLY A 86 1.89 5.48 1.77
N SER A 87 3.01 6.06 1.35
CA SER A 87 4.12 6.44 2.23
C SER A 87 3.70 7.45 3.30
N SER A 88 2.89 8.45 2.90
CA SER A 88 2.31 9.42 3.83
C SER A 88 1.27 8.78 4.75
N ALA A 89 0.58 7.73 4.30
CA ALA A 89 -0.31 6.95 5.15
C ALA A 89 0.48 6.20 6.23
N ASN A 90 1.59 5.55 5.87
CA ASN A 90 2.51 4.91 6.82
C ASN A 90 3.08 5.90 7.84
N LEU A 91 3.52 7.07 7.37
CA LEU A 91 3.99 8.14 8.26
C LEU A 91 2.89 8.59 9.22
N LEU A 92 1.69 8.90 8.73
CA LEU A 92 0.59 9.36 9.56
C LEU A 92 0.15 8.31 10.57
N ALA A 93 0.04 7.04 10.16
CA ALA A 93 -0.35 5.95 11.05
C ALA A 93 0.61 5.83 12.24
N LEU A 94 1.92 5.78 11.99
CA LEU A 94 2.91 5.64 13.06
C LEU A 94 3.08 6.93 13.87
N ALA A 95 3.18 8.10 13.22
CA ALA A 95 3.35 9.37 13.92
C ALA A 95 2.15 9.69 14.82
N SER A 96 0.93 9.29 14.43
CA SER A 96 -0.27 9.45 15.27
C SER A 96 -0.17 8.67 16.59
N LEU A 97 0.65 7.62 16.66
CA LEU A 97 0.87 6.85 17.88
C LEU A 97 1.86 7.51 18.85
N THR A 98 2.45 8.66 18.50
CA THR A 98 3.42 9.40 19.33
C THR A 98 2.79 10.52 20.18
N VAL A 99 1.50 10.79 19.97
CA VAL A 99 0.83 11.98 20.53
C VAL A 99 0.57 11.85 22.03
N PRO A 100 0.58 12.96 22.80
CA PRO A 100 0.42 12.93 24.26
C PRO A 100 -0.92 12.40 24.75
N GLU A 101 -1.97 12.44 23.94
CA GLU A 101 -3.32 11.94 24.24
C GLU A 101 -3.33 10.43 24.51
N LEU A 102 -2.34 9.70 23.97
CA LEU A 102 -2.16 8.27 24.22
C LEU A 102 -1.40 7.99 25.53
N GLU A 103 -1.14 9.03 26.33
CA GLU A 103 -0.55 8.97 27.67
C GLU A 103 0.67 8.05 27.75
N ASP A 104 0.63 7.02 28.60
CA ASP A 104 1.72 6.08 28.79
C ASP A 104 1.86 5.05 27.67
N HIS A 105 0.80 4.84 26.90
CA HIS A 105 0.78 3.94 25.76
C HIS A 105 1.45 4.53 24.52
N ARG A 106 1.61 5.86 24.44
CA ARG A 106 2.24 6.53 23.27
C ARG A 106 3.65 6.00 22.99
N LEU A 107 4.00 5.97 21.71
CA LEU A 107 5.35 5.73 21.23
C LEU A 107 6.26 6.93 21.55
N ARG A 108 7.45 6.66 22.07
CA ARG A 108 8.47 7.65 22.43
C ARG A 108 9.80 7.30 21.77
N PRO A 109 10.67 8.28 21.49
CA PRO A 109 12.00 8.00 20.95
C PRO A 109 12.75 6.94 21.78
N GLY A 110 13.36 5.97 21.10
CA GLY A 110 14.02 4.80 21.69
C GLY A 110 13.11 3.58 21.90
N ASP A 111 11.78 3.72 21.80
CA ASP A 111 10.88 2.57 21.77
C ASP A 111 11.12 1.74 20.50
N GLU A 112 10.89 0.44 20.61
CA GLU A 112 11.15 -0.52 19.54
C GLU A 112 9.87 -0.88 18.77
N VAL A 113 10.00 -0.94 17.44
CA VAL A 113 8.92 -1.37 16.52
C VAL A 113 9.39 -2.57 15.72
N ILE A 114 8.71 -3.71 15.87
CA ILE A 114 9.04 -4.93 15.12
C ILE A 114 8.57 -4.79 13.68
N THR A 115 9.45 -5.13 12.75
CA THR A 115 9.22 -5.08 11.31
C THR A 115 10.09 -6.10 10.56
N VAL A 116 10.06 -6.10 9.23
CA VAL A 116 10.89 -6.97 8.37
C VAL A 116 11.86 -6.14 7.53
N ALA A 117 13.04 -6.70 7.24
CA ALA A 117 14.03 -6.04 6.39
C ALA A 117 13.73 -6.22 4.89
N ALA A 118 13.05 -7.31 4.52
CA ALA A 118 12.60 -7.61 3.17
C ALA A 118 11.24 -6.97 2.88
N GLY A 119 11.25 -5.68 2.52
CA GLY A 119 10.03 -4.92 2.26
C GLY A 119 10.28 -3.60 1.54
N TRP A 120 9.29 -2.71 1.64
CA TRP A 120 9.34 -1.37 1.07
C TRP A 120 9.90 -0.36 2.09
N PRO A 121 10.78 0.58 1.69
CA PRO A 121 11.42 1.51 2.62
C PRO A 121 10.44 2.34 3.45
N THR A 122 9.32 2.80 2.87
CA THR A 122 8.39 3.68 3.59
C THR A 122 7.43 2.94 4.52
N THR A 123 7.52 1.62 4.65
CA THR A 123 6.97 0.88 5.79
C THR A 123 7.83 1.08 7.04
N VAL A 124 9.15 1.25 6.87
CA VAL A 124 10.13 1.34 7.98
C VAL A 124 10.56 2.78 8.27
N ASN A 125 10.63 3.64 7.26
CA ASN A 125 11.10 5.02 7.42
C ASN A 125 10.36 5.81 8.51
N PRO A 126 9.03 5.70 8.69
CA PRO A 126 8.34 6.37 9.78
C PRO A 126 8.90 6.00 11.16
N ILE A 127 9.33 4.74 11.36
CA ILE A 127 9.92 4.27 12.62
C ILE A 127 11.15 5.12 12.93
N VAL A 128 12.06 5.24 11.97
CA VAL A 128 13.27 6.04 12.10
C VAL A 128 12.95 7.54 12.25
N GLN A 129 12.02 8.06 11.46
CA GLN A 129 11.64 9.48 11.45
C GLN A 129 11.00 9.93 12.78
N CYS A 130 10.33 9.03 13.49
CA CYS A 130 9.77 9.27 14.82
C CYS A 130 10.77 9.02 15.96
N GLY A 131 12.04 8.74 15.66
CA GLY A 131 13.08 8.44 16.65
C GLY A 131 12.94 7.08 17.32
N LEU A 132 12.14 6.18 16.73
CA LEU A 132 11.93 4.82 17.20
C LEU A 132 13.00 3.89 16.61
N VAL A 133 13.16 2.71 17.20
CA VAL A 133 14.17 1.72 16.80
C VAL A 133 13.50 0.55 16.06
N PRO A 134 13.76 0.36 14.75
CA PRO A 134 13.29 -0.82 14.03
C PRO A 134 13.92 -2.10 14.59
N VAL A 135 13.09 -3.12 14.80
CA VAL A 135 13.54 -4.48 15.15
C VAL A 135 13.19 -5.39 14.00
N PHE A 136 14.19 -5.78 13.23
CA PHE A 136 14.01 -6.62 12.05
C PHE A 136 13.95 -8.10 12.43
N VAL A 137 12.93 -8.77 11.91
CA VAL A 137 12.82 -10.24 11.86
C VAL A 137 12.92 -10.71 10.41
N ASP A 138 13.40 -11.95 10.22
CA ASP A 138 13.46 -12.55 8.89
C ASP A 138 12.07 -12.94 8.36
N VAL A 139 12.03 -13.23 7.06
CA VAL A 139 10.82 -13.69 6.35
C VAL A 139 10.94 -15.15 5.92
N ASP A 140 9.84 -15.71 5.46
CA ASP A 140 9.79 -17.02 4.79
C ASP A 140 9.91 -16.86 3.26
N LEU A 141 10.55 -17.82 2.57
CA LEU A 141 10.79 -17.75 1.12
C LEU A 141 9.63 -18.28 0.25
N ALA A 142 8.65 -18.97 0.84
CA ALA A 142 7.46 -19.38 0.12
C ALA A 142 6.40 -18.27 0.13
N THR A 143 6.19 -17.65 1.30
CA THR A 143 5.15 -16.63 1.51
C THR A 143 5.65 -15.19 1.42
N TYR A 144 6.97 -14.97 1.54
CA TYR A 144 7.63 -13.64 1.57
C TYR A 144 7.16 -12.73 2.70
N ASN A 145 6.57 -13.33 3.73
CA ASN A 145 6.13 -12.68 4.97
C ASN A 145 6.83 -13.33 6.17
N THR A 146 6.83 -12.66 7.31
CA THR A 146 7.33 -13.24 8.56
C THR A 146 6.28 -14.14 9.23
N THR A 147 6.68 -14.82 10.31
CA THR A 147 5.81 -15.70 11.10
C THR A 147 5.60 -15.14 12.52
N VAL A 148 4.50 -15.51 13.17
CA VAL A 148 4.17 -15.05 14.52
C VAL A 148 5.24 -15.43 15.53
N GLU A 149 5.90 -16.59 15.37
CA GLU A 149 6.94 -17.06 16.30
C GLU A 149 8.20 -16.17 16.22
N ARG A 150 8.58 -15.72 15.03
CA ARG A 150 9.71 -14.80 14.84
C ARG A 150 9.40 -13.43 15.45
N VAL A 151 8.16 -12.95 15.26
CA VAL A 151 7.68 -11.70 15.86
C VAL A 151 7.70 -11.81 17.38
N GLU A 152 7.14 -12.88 17.96
CA GLU A 152 7.12 -13.08 19.41
C GLU A 152 8.54 -13.14 20.00
N ALA A 153 9.46 -13.87 19.36
CA ALA A 153 10.86 -13.95 19.80
C ALA A 153 11.61 -12.60 19.73
N ALA A 154 11.13 -11.66 18.92
CA ALA A 154 11.73 -10.33 18.80
C ALA A 154 11.25 -9.34 19.87
N ILE A 155 10.17 -9.66 20.60
CA ILE A 155 9.62 -8.79 21.64
C ILE A 155 10.62 -8.65 22.80
N GLY A 156 10.96 -7.40 23.11
CA GLY A 156 11.82 -7.02 24.22
C GLY A 156 11.16 -5.97 25.13
N PRO A 157 11.85 -5.52 26.19
CA PRO A 157 11.29 -4.60 27.18
C PRO A 157 10.95 -3.21 26.62
N ARG A 158 11.52 -2.83 25.46
CA ARG A 158 11.24 -1.56 24.76
C ARG A 158 10.23 -1.71 23.62
N THR A 159 9.78 -2.91 23.31
CA THR A 159 8.85 -3.12 22.19
C THR A 159 7.51 -2.50 22.51
N LYS A 160 7.01 -1.66 21.59
CA LYS A 160 5.73 -0.95 21.74
C LYS A 160 4.79 -1.10 20.55
N ALA A 161 5.31 -1.48 19.38
CA ALA A 161 4.49 -1.70 18.20
C ALA A 161 5.05 -2.78 17.27
N ILE A 162 4.17 -3.23 16.39
CA ILE A 162 4.48 -4.06 15.22
C ILE A 162 3.97 -3.28 14.00
N MET A 163 4.83 -3.07 13.00
CA MET A 163 4.45 -2.41 11.74
C MET A 163 5.06 -3.16 10.56
N MET A 164 4.22 -3.83 9.77
CA MET A 164 4.64 -4.70 8.68
C MET A 164 3.64 -4.69 7.54
N ALA A 165 4.13 -4.97 6.33
CA ALA A 165 3.32 -5.05 5.14
C ALA A 165 2.85 -6.48 4.85
N HIS A 166 1.66 -6.61 4.26
CA HIS A 166 1.24 -7.84 3.60
C HIS A 166 1.93 -7.92 2.22
N THR A 167 3.16 -8.44 2.20
CA THR A 167 4.07 -8.35 1.04
C THR A 167 3.42 -8.86 -0.24
N LEU A 168 3.40 -8.00 -1.28
CA LEU A 168 2.87 -8.30 -2.62
C LEU A 168 1.43 -8.86 -2.65
N GLY A 169 0.61 -8.49 -1.66
CA GLY A 169 -0.77 -8.95 -1.58
C GLY A 169 -0.96 -10.22 -0.76
N ASN A 170 0.10 -10.94 -0.46
CA ASN A 170 0.04 -12.14 0.38
C ASN A 170 -0.04 -11.73 1.85
N PRO A 171 -1.09 -12.09 2.60
CA PRO A 171 -1.17 -11.73 4.01
C PRO A 171 -0.14 -12.47 4.85
N PHE A 172 0.55 -11.79 5.77
CA PHE A 172 1.12 -12.44 6.95
C PHE A 172 0.02 -13.07 7.84
N GLN A 173 0.42 -13.81 8.88
CA GLN A 173 -0.47 -14.42 9.89
C GLN A 173 -1.20 -13.35 10.74
N ALA A 174 -2.17 -12.66 10.14
CA ALA A 174 -2.70 -11.40 10.65
C ALA A 174 -3.54 -11.57 11.91
N THR A 175 -4.30 -12.67 12.01
CA THR A 175 -5.08 -12.99 13.20
C THR A 175 -4.17 -13.22 14.40
N GLU A 176 -3.11 -14.01 14.21
CA GLU A 176 -2.18 -14.43 15.24
C GLU A 176 -1.30 -13.25 15.68
N ILE A 177 -0.80 -12.44 14.75
CA ILE A 177 -0.02 -11.25 15.06
C ILE A 177 -0.86 -10.18 15.76
N ALA A 178 -2.12 -9.98 15.35
CA ALA A 178 -3.02 -9.06 16.04
C ALA A 178 -3.36 -9.53 17.46
N GLN A 179 -3.55 -10.84 17.65
CA GLN A 179 -3.77 -11.41 18.97
C GLN A 179 -2.52 -11.27 19.86
N LEU A 180 -1.33 -11.54 19.32
CA LEU A 180 -0.05 -11.33 20.00
C LEU A 180 0.15 -9.86 20.41
N ALA A 181 -0.11 -8.93 19.49
CA ALA A 181 -0.01 -7.49 19.76
C ALA A 181 -0.91 -7.10 20.94
N LYS A 182 -2.17 -7.55 20.91
CA LYS A 182 -3.14 -7.31 21.98
C LYS A 182 -2.70 -7.89 23.33
N ASP A 183 -2.24 -9.15 23.35
CA ASP A 183 -1.82 -9.84 24.58
C ASP A 183 -0.58 -9.20 25.21
N ARG A 184 0.24 -8.54 24.40
CA ARG A 184 1.47 -7.85 24.82
C ARG A 184 1.30 -6.34 24.99
N GLY A 185 0.09 -5.81 24.76
CA GLY A 185 -0.20 -4.37 24.84
C GLY A 185 0.58 -3.53 23.84
N LEU A 186 0.82 -4.08 22.64
CA LEU A 186 1.53 -3.43 21.53
C LEU A 186 0.52 -2.88 20.53
N PHE A 187 0.88 -1.77 19.88
CA PHE A 187 0.15 -1.33 18.69
C PHE A 187 0.44 -2.23 17.49
N LEU A 188 -0.55 -2.40 16.60
CA LEU A 188 -0.37 -3.04 15.30
C LEU A 188 -0.75 -2.06 14.17
N VAL A 189 0.20 -1.80 13.28
CA VAL A 189 -0.01 -1.07 12.03
C VAL A 189 0.13 -2.04 10.86
N GLU A 190 -0.98 -2.30 10.17
CA GLU A 190 -1.00 -3.12 8.94
C GLU A 190 -0.70 -2.25 7.72
N ASP A 191 0.49 -2.40 7.14
CA ASP A 191 0.75 -1.84 5.82
C ASP A 191 0.07 -2.71 4.74
N ASN A 192 -1.08 -2.23 4.28
CA ASN A 192 -1.95 -2.91 3.34
C ASN A 192 -1.87 -2.25 1.94
N CYS A 193 -0.77 -1.52 1.66
CA CYS A 193 -0.58 -0.84 0.37
C CYS A 193 -0.72 -1.78 -0.81
N ASP A 194 -0.11 -2.97 -0.72
CA ASP A 194 -0.07 -3.98 -1.78
C ASP A 194 -1.13 -5.09 -1.63
N ALA A 195 -2.03 -5.01 -0.64
CA ALA A 195 -2.89 -6.13 -0.28
C ALA A 195 -4.38 -5.76 -0.18
N LEU A 196 -4.80 -4.75 -0.92
CA LEU A 196 -6.19 -4.36 -0.99
C LEU A 196 -7.08 -5.52 -1.45
N MET A 197 -8.10 -5.83 -0.65
CA MET A 197 -9.04 -6.97 -0.84
C MET A 197 -8.45 -8.38 -0.64
N SER A 198 -7.22 -8.50 -0.11
CA SER A 198 -6.78 -9.78 0.42
C SER A 198 -7.59 -10.16 1.66
N THR A 199 -7.76 -11.46 1.92
CA THR A 199 -8.38 -11.92 3.15
C THR A 199 -7.50 -12.94 3.88
N TYR A 200 -7.62 -12.98 5.20
CA TYR A 200 -6.96 -13.92 6.07
C TYR A 200 -7.97 -14.45 7.09
N GLN A 201 -8.13 -15.77 7.19
CA GLN A 201 -9.15 -16.41 8.06
C GLN A 201 -10.56 -15.83 7.86
N GLY A 202 -10.91 -15.53 6.60
CA GLY A 202 -12.22 -14.99 6.21
C GLY A 202 -12.43 -13.50 6.51
N ARG A 203 -11.41 -12.78 7.01
CA ARG A 203 -11.47 -11.35 7.31
C ARG A 203 -10.54 -10.56 6.39
N THR A 204 -11.00 -9.41 5.88
CA THR A 204 -10.23 -8.53 5.00
C THR A 204 -8.97 -7.99 5.70
N THR A 205 -7.82 -8.02 5.02
CA THR A 205 -6.58 -7.40 5.49
C THR A 205 -6.74 -5.90 5.68
N GLY A 206 -5.99 -5.33 6.62
CA GLY A 206 -6.11 -3.94 7.00
C GLY A 206 -7.28 -3.64 7.96
N THR A 207 -7.89 -4.69 8.53
CA THR A 207 -8.93 -4.54 9.54
C THR A 207 -8.51 -5.05 10.92
N PHE A 208 -7.37 -5.72 11.05
CA PHE A 208 -6.88 -6.43 12.23
C PHE A 208 -6.19 -5.53 13.27
N GLY A 209 -5.42 -4.54 12.82
CA GLY A 209 -4.64 -3.64 13.66
C GLY A 209 -5.38 -2.37 14.13
N ASP A 210 -4.64 -1.53 14.85
CA ASP A 210 -5.08 -0.21 15.30
C ASP A 210 -5.19 0.78 14.12
N TYR A 211 -4.21 0.67 13.22
CA TYR A 211 -4.20 1.35 11.92
C TYR A 211 -3.94 0.37 10.79
N SER A 212 -4.46 0.71 9.62
CA SER A 212 -3.98 0.16 8.35
C SER A 212 -3.76 1.26 7.33
N THR A 213 -2.88 1.02 6.37
CA THR A 213 -2.52 1.98 5.33
C THR A 213 -2.70 1.37 3.96
N VAL A 214 -3.11 2.19 2.99
CA VAL A 214 -3.29 1.78 1.60
C VAL A 214 -2.64 2.80 0.68
N SER A 215 -2.15 2.35 -0.47
CA SER A 215 -1.56 3.17 -1.53
C SER A 215 -2.45 3.17 -2.77
N PHE A 216 -2.52 4.32 -3.44
CA PHE A 216 -3.22 4.52 -4.71
C PHE A 216 -2.27 5.00 -5.81
N TYR A 217 -0.98 4.71 -5.68
CA TYR A 217 -0.01 4.91 -6.75
C TYR A 217 -0.30 3.94 -7.91
N PRO A 218 -0.07 4.27 -9.20
CA PRO A 218 -0.56 3.53 -10.36
C PRO A 218 -0.21 2.05 -10.43
N ALA A 219 0.80 1.57 -9.71
CA ALA A 219 1.12 0.14 -9.65
C ALA A 219 0.12 -0.71 -8.82
N HIS A 220 -0.63 -0.08 -7.91
CA HIS A 220 -1.45 -0.77 -6.91
C HIS A 220 -2.83 -1.17 -7.45
N HIS A 221 -3.67 -1.73 -6.58
CA HIS A 221 -5.00 -2.24 -6.93
C HIS A 221 -5.97 -1.16 -7.41
N LEU A 222 -5.81 0.07 -6.91
CA LEU A 222 -6.53 1.25 -7.35
C LEU A 222 -5.53 2.35 -7.65
N ALA A 223 -5.84 3.20 -8.63
CA ALA A 223 -4.97 4.32 -8.99
C ALA A 223 -5.66 5.68 -8.75
N MET A 224 -4.92 6.63 -8.19
CA MET A 224 -5.27 8.06 -8.16
C MET A 224 -4.17 8.94 -8.79
N GLY A 225 -3.20 8.33 -9.47
CA GLY A 225 -1.95 8.98 -9.89
C GLY A 225 -0.97 9.13 -8.73
N GLU A 226 -1.37 9.81 -7.67
CA GLU A 226 -0.76 9.75 -6.35
C GLU A 226 -1.88 9.67 -5.31
N GLY A 227 -1.69 8.93 -4.23
CA GLY A 227 -2.69 8.84 -3.17
C GLY A 227 -2.43 7.72 -2.19
N GLY A 228 -3.07 7.81 -1.03
CA GLY A 228 -3.12 6.74 -0.05
C GLY A 228 -4.21 7.00 0.98
N CYS A 229 -4.38 6.07 1.91
CA CYS A 229 -5.40 6.19 2.94
C CYS A 229 -4.94 5.58 4.26
N VAL A 230 -5.25 6.24 5.37
CA VAL A 230 -5.13 5.65 6.72
C VAL A 230 -6.52 5.18 7.15
N LEU A 231 -6.60 3.93 7.60
CA LEU A 231 -7.81 3.26 8.05
C LEU A 231 -7.71 2.99 9.55
N SER A 232 -8.83 3.15 10.27
CA SER A 232 -8.91 2.73 11.68
C SER A 232 -10.33 2.40 12.09
N ASN A 233 -10.45 1.49 13.05
CA ASN A 233 -11.70 1.22 13.77
C ASN A 233 -11.85 2.07 15.05
N SER A 234 -10.79 2.72 15.52
CA SER A 234 -10.85 3.63 16.67
C SER A 234 -11.21 5.04 16.20
N VAL A 235 -12.27 5.61 16.79
CA VAL A 235 -12.70 6.99 16.49
C VAL A 235 -11.70 8.00 17.04
N GLU A 236 -11.06 7.67 18.17
CA GLU A 236 -10.00 8.46 18.78
C GLU A 236 -8.76 8.51 17.88
N LEU A 237 -8.27 7.35 17.44
CA LEU A 237 -7.13 7.27 16.53
C LEU A 237 -7.40 7.96 15.19
N ALA A 238 -8.60 7.79 14.63
CA ALA A 238 -9.01 8.50 13.42
C ALA A 238 -8.97 10.02 13.60
N ARG A 239 -9.41 10.52 14.78
CA ARG A 239 -9.39 11.94 15.09
C ARG A 239 -7.97 12.50 15.21
N ILE A 240 -7.06 11.74 15.82
CA ILE A 240 -5.63 12.08 15.89
C ILE A 240 -5.05 12.16 14.47
N THR A 241 -5.30 11.14 13.64
CA THR A 241 -4.82 11.10 12.25
C THR A 241 -5.30 12.30 11.43
N GLU A 242 -6.58 12.67 11.55
CA GLU A 242 -7.13 13.84 10.87
C GLU A 242 -6.40 15.13 11.29
N SER A 243 -6.17 15.32 12.58
CA SER A 243 -5.41 16.48 13.08
C SER A 243 -3.98 16.46 12.55
N MET A 244 -3.27 15.34 12.67
CA MET A 244 -1.90 15.16 12.16
C MET A 244 -1.79 15.42 10.66
N ARG A 245 -2.78 15.03 9.85
CA ARG A 245 -2.83 15.28 8.41
C ARG A 245 -3.11 16.76 8.07
N ASP A 246 -3.86 17.43 8.92
CA ASP A 246 -4.41 18.77 8.70
C ASP A 246 -3.71 19.83 9.57
N TRP A 247 -2.41 19.96 9.39
CA TRP A 247 -1.51 20.93 10.04
C TRP A 247 -1.37 20.75 11.55
N GLY A 248 -1.87 19.66 12.12
CA GLY A 248 -1.94 19.47 13.57
C GLY A 248 -3.05 20.29 14.23
N ARG A 249 -4.01 20.80 13.45
CA ARG A 249 -5.07 21.68 13.95
C ARG A 249 -6.04 20.92 14.88
N ASP A 250 -6.49 21.57 15.94
CA ASP A 250 -7.46 21.00 16.90
C ASP A 250 -8.90 21.05 16.36
N CYS A 251 -9.19 21.93 15.40
CA CYS A 251 -10.52 22.05 14.83
C CYS A 251 -10.84 20.89 13.85
N TRP A 252 -12.02 20.29 13.98
CA TRP A 252 -12.56 19.27 13.05
C TRP A 252 -13.54 19.81 12.02
N CYS A 253 -13.70 21.13 11.91
CA CYS A 253 -14.61 21.67 10.90
C CYS A 253 -14.14 21.28 9.50
N GLU A 254 -15.06 20.77 8.68
CA GLU A 254 -14.80 20.40 7.30
C GLU A 254 -14.37 21.63 6.48
N PRO A 255 -13.61 21.45 5.39
CA PRO A 255 -13.33 22.54 4.46
C PRO A 255 -14.63 23.23 3.99
N GLY A 256 -14.68 24.56 4.12
CA GLY A 256 -15.87 25.36 3.79
C GLY A 256 -16.91 25.48 4.91
N GLU A 257 -16.74 24.79 6.04
CA GLU A 257 -17.58 24.94 7.23
C GLU A 257 -16.86 25.75 8.33
N ASP A 258 -17.62 26.55 9.06
CA ASP A 258 -17.14 27.39 10.16
C ASP A 258 -17.88 27.04 11.45
N ASN A 259 -17.14 26.98 12.56
CA ASN A 259 -17.67 26.83 13.92
C ASN A 259 -18.61 25.63 14.16
N LYS A 260 -18.55 24.57 13.34
CA LYS A 260 -19.26 23.31 13.61
C LYS A 260 -18.81 22.65 14.91
N CYS A 261 -17.59 22.92 15.33
CA CYS A 261 -17.05 22.53 16.63
C CYS A 261 -17.67 23.28 17.82
N LEU A 262 -18.39 24.38 17.57
CA LEU A 262 -18.98 25.29 18.58
C LEU A 262 -17.96 25.93 19.54
N LYS A 263 -16.67 25.89 19.19
CA LYS A 263 -15.55 26.39 20.00
C LYS A 263 -14.84 27.60 19.37
N ARG A 264 -15.27 28.06 18.20
CA ARG A 264 -14.61 29.17 17.50
C ARG A 264 -14.84 30.47 18.28
N PHE A 265 -13.75 31.10 18.73
CA PHE A 265 -13.74 32.34 19.51
C PHE A 265 -14.38 32.27 20.92
N THR A 266 -14.76 31.09 21.41
CA THR A 266 -15.44 30.93 22.72
C THR A 266 -14.62 30.13 23.73
N TYR A 267 -13.46 29.62 23.32
CA TYR A 267 -12.63 28.70 24.09
C TYR A 267 -11.22 29.26 24.27
N GLN A 268 -10.50 28.78 25.30
CA GLN A 268 -9.09 29.05 25.53
C GLN A 268 -8.36 27.70 25.64
N MET A 269 -7.26 27.53 24.90
CA MET A 269 -6.44 26.31 24.92
C MET A 269 -4.99 26.64 25.23
N GLY A 270 -4.42 25.98 26.24
CA GLY A 270 -3.07 26.30 26.72
C GLY A 270 -2.94 27.76 27.11
N ASP A 271 -1.81 28.37 26.75
CA ASP A 271 -1.50 29.78 27.05
C ASP A 271 -1.97 30.76 25.96
N LEU A 272 -2.75 30.28 24.97
CA LEU A 272 -3.35 31.16 23.96
C LEU A 272 -4.37 32.12 24.60
N PRO A 273 -4.61 33.31 24.03
CA PRO A 273 -5.61 34.22 24.57
C PRO A 273 -7.02 33.62 24.43
N LEU A 274 -7.90 33.92 25.39
CA LEU A 274 -9.32 33.54 25.31
C LEU A 274 -9.92 34.05 24.00
N GLY A 275 -10.60 33.14 23.29
CA GLY A 275 -11.25 33.47 22.04
C GLY A 275 -10.32 33.50 20.84
N TYR A 276 -9.13 32.89 20.91
CA TYR A 276 -8.33 32.62 19.72
C TYR A 276 -9.11 31.73 18.73
N ASP A 277 -8.96 31.95 17.41
CA ASP A 277 -9.70 31.19 16.41
C ASP A 277 -9.33 29.70 16.52
N HIS A 278 -10.31 28.84 16.80
CA HIS A 278 -10.09 27.40 16.92
C HIS A 278 -9.51 26.78 15.65
N LYS A 279 -9.74 27.39 14.46
CA LYS A 279 -9.10 26.97 13.20
C LYS A 279 -7.57 27.11 13.20
N TYR A 280 -7.03 27.97 14.06
CA TYR A 280 -5.60 28.25 14.21
C TYR A 280 -5.04 27.81 15.57
N ILE A 281 -5.75 26.94 16.27
CA ILE A 281 -5.21 26.22 17.41
C ILE A 281 -4.65 24.90 16.90
N PHE A 282 -3.39 24.61 17.23
CA PHE A 282 -2.69 23.40 16.81
C PHE A 282 -2.38 22.54 18.04
N SER A 283 -3.04 21.38 18.16
CA SER A 283 -2.87 20.43 19.27
C SER A 283 -1.76 19.43 19.03
N HIS A 284 -1.35 19.25 17.77
CA HIS A 284 -0.27 18.34 17.41
C HIS A 284 0.78 19.02 16.52
N ILE A 285 1.98 18.43 16.47
CA ILE A 285 2.97 18.74 15.44
C ILE A 285 2.61 17.93 14.19
N GLY A 286 1.70 18.47 13.39
CA GLY A 286 1.18 17.81 12.20
C GLY A 286 1.88 18.22 10.90
N TYR A 287 1.28 17.77 9.79
CA TYR A 287 1.77 17.91 8.42
C TYR A 287 0.68 18.53 7.53
N ASN A 288 0.95 18.68 6.23
CA ASN A 288 -0.10 18.90 5.23
C ASN A 288 -0.04 17.80 4.18
N LEU A 289 -0.71 16.69 4.46
CA LEU A 289 -0.66 15.48 3.63
C LEU A 289 -2.01 15.14 2.98
N LYS A 290 -2.92 16.12 2.93
CA LYS A 290 -4.22 15.96 2.24
C LYS A 290 -4.03 15.64 0.76
N SER A 291 -4.99 14.92 0.20
CA SER A 291 -5.15 14.70 -1.24
C SER A 291 -6.01 15.81 -1.87
N THR A 292 -6.40 15.65 -3.14
CA THR A 292 -7.28 16.56 -3.89
C THR A 292 -8.62 15.91 -4.22
N ASP A 293 -9.65 16.72 -4.48
CA ASP A 293 -10.94 16.20 -4.94
C ASP A 293 -10.85 15.62 -6.37
N LEU A 294 -9.85 16.04 -7.16
CA LEU A 294 -9.50 15.43 -8.45
C LEU A 294 -9.01 13.98 -8.28
N GLN A 295 -8.07 13.75 -7.37
CA GLN A 295 -7.58 12.41 -7.02
C GLN A 295 -8.72 11.54 -6.47
N ALA A 296 -9.55 12.09 -5.59
CA ALA A 296 -10.69 11.38 -5.03
C ALA A 296 -11.76 11.02 -6.08
N ALA A 297 -11.96 11.86 -7.10
CA ALA A 297 -12.88 11.57 -8.21
C ALA A 297 -12.45 10.33 -9.00
N LEU A 298 -11.16 10.27 -9.36
CA LEU A 298 -10.57 9.10 -10.01
C LEU A 298 -10.69 7.87 -9.10
N GLY A 299 -10.36 8.01 -7.82
CA GLY A 299 -10.47 6.93 -6.84
C GLY A 299 -11.89 6.38 -6.69
N LEU A 300 -12.93 7.22 -6.77
CA LEU A 300 -14.32 6.77 -6.71
C LEU A 300 -14.75 5.94 -7.93
N SER A 301 -14.26 6.32 -9.11
CA SER A 301 -14.46 5.58 -10.35
C SER A 301 -13.75 4.22 -10.27
N GLN A 302 -12.46 4.23 -9.92
CA GLN A 302 -11.65 3.02 -9.75
C GLN A 302 -12.21 2.08 -8.68
N LEU A 303 -12.72 2.60 -7.56
CA LEU A 303 -13.33 1.80 -6.49
C LEU A 303 -14.54 0.98 -6.97
N GLY A 304 -15.22 1.40 -8.04
CA GLY A 304 -16.28 0.61 -8.68
C GLY A 304 -15.80 -0.65 -9.40
N LYS A 305 -14.50 -0.76 -9.67
CA LYS A 305 -13.86 -1.82 -10.48
C LYS A 305 -13.01 -2.77 -9.64
N LEU A 306 -12.98 -2.55 -8.32
CA LEU A 306 -12.06 -3.23 -7.41
C LEU A 306 -12.26 -4.75 -7.40
N ASP A 307 -13.51 -5.23 -7.46
CA ASP A 307 -13.81 -6.66 -7.48
C ASP A 307 -13.29 -7.33 -8.77
N ASP A 308 -13.49 -6.68 -9.92
CA ASP A 308 -13.00 -7.17 -11.21
C ASP A 308 -11.45 -7.17 -11.27
N PHE A 309 -10.82 -6.13 -10.73
CA PHE A 309 -9.37 -6.04 -10.62
C PHE A 309 -8.80 -7.15 -9.71
N THR A 310 -9.46 -7.40 -8.58
CA THR A 310 -9.08 -8.48 -7.66
C THR A 310 -9.21 -9.84 -8.35
N ALA A 311 -10.32 -10.08 -9.05
CA ALA A 311 -10.56 -11.31 -9.78
C ALA A 311 -9.54 -11.51 -10.91
N ALA A 312 -9.21 -10.46 -11.67
CA ALA A 312 -8.19 -10.52 -12.72
C ALA A 312 -6.81 -10.88 -12.17
N ARG A 313 -6.38 -10.23 -11.08
CA ARG A 313 -5.11 -10.52 -10.40
C ARG A 313 -5.00 -11.97 -9.97
N LYS A 314 -6.05 -12.52 -9.34
CA LYS A 314 -6.11 -13.92 -8.92
C LYS A 314 -6.03 -14.90 -10.10
N ARG A 315 -6.78 -14.63 -11.19
CA ARG A 315 -6.73 -15.47 -12.40
C ARG A 315 -5.35 -15.46 -13.04
N ASN A 316 -4.75 -14.29 -13.19
CA ASN A 316 -3.43 -14.13 -13.80
C ASN A 316 -2.34 -14.81 -12.96
N TRP A 317 -2.38 -14.61 -11.64
CA TRP A 317 -1.46 -15.29 -10.72
C TRP A 317 -1.59 -16.81 -10.80
N GLN A 318 -2.82 -17.35 -10.80
CA GLN A 318 -3.05 -18.80 -10.88
C GLN A 318 -2.49 -19.39 -12.19
N ARG A 319 -2.71 -18.70 -13.32
CA ARG A 319 -2.19 -19.15 -14.62
C ARG A 319 -0.66 -19.19 -14.66
N LEU A 320 0.01 -18.20 -14.06
CA LEU A 320 1.48 -18.25 -13.88
C LEU A 320 1.90 -19.38 -12.94
N ARG A 321 1.17 -19.57 -11.83
CA ARG A 321 1.47 -20.61 -10.83
C ARG A 321 1.41 -22.00 -11.45
N ASP A 322 0.35 -22.30 -12.19
CA ASP A 322 0.14 -23.57 -12.89
C ASP A 322 1.15 -23.72 -14.04
N GLY A 323 1.34 -22.64 -14.80
CA GLY A 323 2.22 -22.62 -15.96
C GLY A 323 3.69 -22.80 -15.61
N LEU A 324 4.13 -22.44 -14.41
CA LEU A 324 5.52 -22.55 -13.97
C LEU A 324 5.77 -23.73 -13.01
N GLU A 325 4.73 -24.50 -12.66
CA GLU A 325 4.87 -25.70 -11.83
C GLU A 325 5.93 -26.65 -12.40
N GLY A 326 6.80 -27.15 -11.52
CA GLY A 326 7.88 -28.09 -11.85
C GLY A 326 9.03 -27.52 -12.69
N VAL A 327 9.12 -26.21 -12.92
CA VAL A 327 10.27 -25.62 -13.62
C VAL A 327 11.51 -25.65 -12.71
N PRO A 328 12.60 -26.36 -13.08
CA PRO A 328 13.79 -26.47 -12.24
C PRO A 328 14.49 -25.12 -12.01
N GLY A 329 15.17 -24.98 -10.88
CA GLY A 329 15.89 -23.75 -10.56
C GLY A 329 15.02 -22.62 -10.00
N LEU A 330 13.70 -22.81 -9.88
CA LEU A 330 12.76 -21.79 -9.41
C LEU A 330 11.98 -22.27 -8.18
N LEU A 331 11.95 -21.42 -7.16
CA LEU A 331 11.02 -21.49 -6.04
C LEU A 331 9.83 -20.57 -6.34
N LEU A 332 8.64 -21.18 -6.40
CA LEU A 332 7.38 -20.49 -6.69
C LEU A 332 6.71 -20.00 -5.39
N PRO A 333 5.91 -18.92 -5.46
CA PRO A 333 5.24 -18.38 -4.29
C PRO A 333 4.06 -19.24 -3.86
N GLU A 334 3.80 -19.23 -2.56
CA GLU A 334 2.62 -19.85 -1.95
C GLU A 334 1.78 -18.81 -1.22
N ALA A 335 0.46 -18.95 -1.31
CA ALA A 335 -0.44 -18.20 -0.45
C ALA A 335 -0.20 -18.61 1.01
N THR A 336 -0.16 -17.65 1.93
CA THR A 336 -0.08 -17.97 3.36
C THR A 336 -1.26 -18.87 3.76
N PRO A 337 -1.07 -19.92 4.55
CA PRO A 337 -2.15 -20.82 4.94
C PRO A 337 -3.33 -20.06 5.57
N GLY A 338 -4.55 -20.35 5.10
CA GLY A 338 -5.77 -19.67 5.54
C GLY A 338 -6.02 -18.29 4.91
N SER A 339 -5.25 -17.91 3.89
CA SER A 339 -5.43 -16.66 3.16
C SER A 339 -6.08 -16.83 1.78
N ASP A 340 -6.66 -15.75 1.27
CA ASP A 340 -7.06 -15.58 -0.13
C ASP A 340 -6.45 -14.25 -0.65
N PRO A 341 -5.23 -14.29 -1.17
CA PRO A 341 -4.49 -13.09 -1.57
C PRO A 341 -5.06 -12.41 -2.81
N SER A 342 -5.23 -11.09 -2.72
CA SER A 342 -5.39 -10.20 -3.86
C SER A 342 -3.99 -9.80 -4.37
N TRP A 343 -3.38 -10.67 -5.18
CA TRP A 343 -1.97 -10.57 -5.56
C TRP A 343 -1.59 -9.24 -6.23
N PHE A 344 -0.56 -8.58 -5.70
CA PHE A 344 0.06 -7.42 -6.33
C PHE A 344 0.91 -7.85 -7.54
N ALA A 345 1.70 -8.91 -7.37
CA ALA A 345 2.66 -9.43 -8.35
C ALA A 345 2.86 -10.95 -8.20
N PHE A 346 3.53 -11.56 -9.18
CA PHE A 346 4.01 -12.94 -9.11
C PHE A 346 5.51 -12.95 -8.84
N VAL A 347 5.90 -13.33 -7.63
CA VAL A 347 7.30 -13.35 -7.18
C VAL A 347 7.96 -14.69 -7.45
N LEU A 348 9.24 -14.67 -7.82
CA LEU A 348 10.06 -15.82 -8.18
C LEU A 348 11.40 -15.71 -7.46
N THR A 349 11.85 -16.81 -6.86
CA THR A 349 13.18 -16.91 -6.27
C THR A 349 13.97 -18.01 -6.94
N LEU A 350 15.21 -17.74 -7.34
CA LEU A 350 16.08 -18.81 -7.86
C LEU A 350 16.55 -19.70 -6.71
N THR A 351 16.48 -21.02 -6.91
CA THR A 351 17.02 -21.99 -5.94
C THR A 351 18.56 -21.93 -5.91
N GLU A 352 19.18 -22.55 -4.91
CA GLU A 352 20.65 -22.50 -4.75
C GLU A 352 21.38 -23.29 -5.83
N ASP A 353 20.76 -24.35 -6.32
CA ASP A 353 21.22 -25.24 -7.38
C ASP A 353 20.85 -24.74 -8.79
N ALA A 354 20.22 -23.57 -8.93
CA ALA A 354 19.88 -23.01 -10.24
C ALA A 354 21.16 -22.80 -11.08
N PRO A 355 21.24 -23.33 -12.32
CA PRO A 355 22.44 -23.27 -13.14
C PRO A 355 22.69 -21.90 -13.79
N PHE A 356 21.89 -20.90 -13.45
CA PHE A 356 21.90 -19.55 -14.01
C PHE A 356 21.71 -18.52 -12.91
N ARG A 357 22.10 -17.27 -13.17
CA ARG A 357 21.94 -16.16 -12.21
C ARG A 357 20.63 -15.41 -12.45
N ARG A 358 20.11 -14.77 -11.39
CA ARG A 358 18.89 -13.93 -11.49
C ARG A 358 19.03 -12.88 -12.60
N ALA A 359 20.21 -12.25 -12.72
CA ALA A 359 20.48 -11.24 -13.73
C ALA A 359 20.28 -11.79 -15.16
N GLU A 360 20.69 -13.02 -15.43
CA GLU A 360 20.57 -13.63 -16.76
C GLU A 360 19.10 -13.87 -17.13
N LEU A 361 18.30 -14.41 -16.20
CA LEU A 361 16.86 -14.59 -16.43
C LEU A 361 16.15 -13.24 -16.57
N VAL A 362 16.46 -12.26 -15.71
CA VAL A 362 15.89 -10.91 -15.79
C VAL A 362 16.22 -10.23 -17.11
N ASP A 363 17.47 -10.30 -17.57
CA ASP A 363 17.91 -9.72 -18.84
C ASP A 363 17.22 -10.40 -20.02
N PHE A 364 17.08 -11.72 -19.99
CA PHE A 364 16.35 -12.48 -21.00
C PHE A 364 14.86 -12.06 -21.08
N LEU A 365 14.19 -11.95 -19.94
CA LEU A 365 12.78 -11.52 -19.88
C LEU A 365 12.62 -10.08 -20.39
N ASN A 366 13.50 -9.16 -19.98
CA ASN A 366 13.46 -7.76 -20.42
C ASN A 366 13.72 -7.64 -21.94
N ALA A 367 14.66 -8.43 -22.49
CA ALA A 367 14.90 -8.49 -23.94
C ALA A 367 13.65 -8.94 -24.72
N ARG A 368 12.82 -9.77 -24.08
CA ARG A 368 11.51 -10.22 -24.58
C ARG A 368 10.34 -9.31 -24.22
N ARG A 369 10.63 -8.10 -23.74
CA ARG A 369 9.64 -7.09 -23.35
C ARG A 369 8.75 -7.49 -22.16
N ILE A 370 9.19 -8.47 -21.37
CA ILE A 370 8.56 -8.85 -20.10
C ILE A 370 9.23 -8.06 -18.99
N GLY A 371 8.52 -7.06 -18.47
CA GLY A 371 9.04 -6.22 -17.40
C GLY A 371 9.15 -6.99 -16.09
N THR A 372 10.26 -6.78 -15.39
CA THR A 372 10.57 -7.40 -14.10
C THR A 372 10.89 -6.32 -13.06
N ARG A 373 10.78 -6.67 -11.78
CA ARG A 373 11.22 -5.83 -10.66
C ARG A 373 11.84 -6.71 -9.58
N LEU A 374 12.82 -6.19 -8.86
CA LEU A 374 13.31 -6.86 -7.66
C LEU A 374 12.27 -6.73 -6.54
N LEU A 375 12.36 -7.56 -5.49
CA LEU A 375 11.51 -7.42 -4.32
C LEU A 375 11.93 -6.20 -3.49
N PHE A 376 11.58 -5.02 -4.00
CA PHE A 376 11.72 -3.73 -3.33
C PHE A 376 13.16 -3.46 -2.89
N ALA A 377 13.38 -3.24 -1.59
CA ALA A 377 14.71 -3.05 -1.03
C ALA A 377 15.52 -4.35 -0.95
N GLY A 378 14.89 -5.52 -1.04
CA GLY A 378 15.54 -6.81 -0.79
C GLY A 378 15.88 -6.99 0.68
N ASN A 379 16.91 -6.29 1.16
CA ASN A 379 17.25 -6.20 2.58
C ASN A 379 17.60 -4.75 2.94
N LEU A 380 16.69 -4.05 3.63
CA LEU A 380 16.84 -2.64 4.01
C LEU A 380 18.13 -2.37 4.80
N VAL A 381 18.57 -3.30 5.65
CA VAL A 381 19.80 -3.14 6.46
C VAL A 381 21.07 -3.08 5.61
N ARG A 382 21.02 -3.53 4.36
CA ARG A 382 22.14 -3.47 3.40
C ARG A 382 22.18 -2.16 2.60
N HIS A 383 21.12 -1.34 2.65
CA HIS A 383 21.04 -0.10 1.87
C HIS A 383 21.87 1.02 2.50
N PRO A 384 22.51 1.89 1.69
CA PRO A 384 23.31 3.00 2.21
C PRO A 384 22.56 3.93 3.16
N ALA A 385 21.26 4.15 2.92
CA ALA A 385 20.43 5.02 3.75
C ALA A 385 20.21 4.51 5.19
N TYR A 386 20.43 3.21 5.45
CA TYR A 386 20.20 2.58 6.75
C TYR A 386 21.50 2.24 7.49
N ARG A 387 22.67 2.56 6.91
CA ARG A 387 23.98 2.21 7.48
C ARG A 387 24.17 2.74 8.90
N ASP A 388 23.76 3.98 9.13
CA ASP A 388 23.93 4.69 10.41
C ASP A 388 22.62 4.79 11.20
N VAL A 389 21.59 4.03 10.80
CA VAL A 389 20.31 3.95 11.50
C VAL A 389 20.45 2.95 12.65
N GLU A 390 20.14 3.38 13.87
CA GLU A 390 20.02 2.49 15.02
C GLU A 390 18.89 1.49 14.78
N HIS A 391 19.20 0.19 14.89
CA HIS A 391 18.24 -0.89 14.73
C HIS A 391 18.72 -2.15 15.47
N ARG A 392 17.80 -3.11 15.63
CA ARG A 392 18.10 -4.45 16.13
C ARG A 392 17.70 -5.50 15.10
N VAL A 393 18.44 -6.60 15.04
CA VAL A 393 18.05 -7.80 14.29
C VAL A 393 17.78 -8.90 15.31
N SER A 394 16.61 -9.53 15.25
CA SER A 394 16.26 -10.68 16.08
C SER A 394 16.53 -11.97 15.30
N GLY A 395 17.48 -12.78 15.77
CA GLY A 395 17.95 -13.97 15.04
C GLY A 395 18.91 -13.58 13.91
N GLY A 396 18.47 -13.72 12.66
CA GLY A 396 19.24 -13.41 11.45
C GLY A 396 18.35 -12.92 10.32
N LEU A 397 18.94 -12.62 9.16
CA LEU A 397 18.23 -12.10 7.97
C LEU A 397 18.62 -12.90 6.71
N ALA A 398 18.81 -14.21 6.86
CA ALA A 398 19.32 -15.06 5.78
C ALA A 398 18.35 -15.07 4.60
N ASN A 399 17.05 -15.21 4.84
CA ASN A 399 16.06 -15.22 3.76
C ASN A 399 15.91 -13.83 3.13
N SER A 400 16.05 -12.76 3.92
CA SER A 400 16.08 -11.39 3.39
C SER A 400 17.30 -11.15 2.47
N ASP A 401 18.47 -11.68 2.81
CA ASP A 401 19.66 -11.64 1.93
C ASP A 401 19.44 -12.47 0.66
N ILE A 402 18.83 -13.66 0.77
CA ILE A 402 18.43 -14.48 -0.39
C ILE A 402 17.48 -13.71 -1.30
N ILE A 403 16.51 -13.00 -0.73
CA ILE A 403 15.57 -12.17 -1.49
C ILE A 403 16.31 -11.08 -2.27
N MET A 404 17.23 -10.38 -1.60
CA MET A 404 18.04 -9.32 -2.22
C MET A 404 18.86 -9.85 -3.41
N GLU A 405 19.35 -11.08 -3.35
CA GLU A 405 20.24 -11.66 -4.34
C GLU A 405 19.53 -12.42 -5.47
N ARG A 406 18.47 -13.17 -5.14
CA ARG A 406 17.91 -14.23 -6.01
C ARG A 406 16.43 -14.05 -6.33
N THR A 407 15.75 -13.06 -5.76
CA THR A 407 14.32 -12.86 -5.96
C THR A 407 14.01 -11.67 -6.89
N PHE A 408 12.97 -11.84 -7.69
CA PHE A 408 12.34 -10.79 -8.50
C PHE A 408 10.86 -11.13 -8.70
N TRP A 409 10.07 -10.23 -9.26
CA TRP A 409 8.66 -10.46 -9.57
C TRP A 409 8.29 -9.92 -10.96
N ILE A 410 7.22 -10.51 -11.51
CA ILE A 410 6.56 -10.14 -12.77
C ILE A 410 5.09 -9.82 -12.51
N GLY A 411 4.42 -9.24 -13.51
CA GLY A 411 3.09 -8.70 -13.32
C GLY A 411 1.96 -9.72 -13.32
N VAL A 412 0.93 -9.43 -12.52
CA VAL A 412 -0.39 -10.09 -12.56
C VAL A 412 -1.55 -9.10 -12.64
N TYR A 413 -1.24 -7.81 -12.79
CA TYR A 413 -2.25 -6.74 -12.72
C TYR A 413 -3.31 -6.86 -13.83
N PRO A 414 -4.47 -6.18 -13.71
CA PRO A 414 -5.62 -6.42 -14.59
C PRO A 414 -5.41 -6.11 -16.08
N GLY A 415 -4.36 -5.36 -16.44
CA GLY A 415 -4.01 -5.09 -17.83
C GLY A 415 -3.26 -6.23 -18.53
N ILE A 416 -2.92 -7.31 -17.80
CA ILE A 416 -2.28 -8.50 -18.37
C ILE A 416 -3.36 -9.47 -18.85
N THR A 417 -3.26 -9.85 -20.12
CA THR A 417 -4.17 -10.81 -20.76
C THR A 417 -3.68 -12.25 -20.58
N ALA A 418 -4.53 -13.21 -20.94
CA ALA A 418 -4.16 -14.63 -20.95
C ALA A 418 -2.99 -14.92 -21.90
N GLU A 419 -2.98 -14.30 -23.09
CA GLU A 419 -1.92 -14.45 -24.09
C GLU A 419 -0.57 -13.89 -23.59
N MET A 420 -0.60 -12.72 -22.94
CA MET A 420 0.59 -12.16 -22.28
C MET A 420 1.12 -13.10 -21.20
N THR A 421 0.22 -13.71 -20.43
CA THR A 421 0.59 -14.68 -19.38
C THR A 421 1.21 -15.94 -19.96
N ASP A 422 0.64 -16.50 -21.03
CA ASP A 422 1.20 -17.65 -21.73
C ASP A 422 2.59 -17.34 -22.30
N TYR A 423 2.77 -16.15 -22.85
CA TYR A 423 4.06 -15.71 -23.33
C TYR A 423 5.11 -15.58 -22.21
N MET A 424 4.71 -15.08 -21.03
CA MET A 424 5.58 -15.04 -19.85
C MET A 424 6.01 -16.45 -19.42
N VAL A 425 5.05 -17.39 -19.31
CA VAL A 425 5.32 -18.79 -18.95
C VAL A 425 6.25 -19.45 -19.97
N ALA A 426 5.94 -19.33 -21.27
CA ALA A 426 6.74 -19.91 -22.33
C ALA A 426 8.16 -19.36 -22.33
N SER A 427 8.34 -18.06 -22.11
CA SER A 427 9.65 -17.41 -22.07
C SER A 427 10.48 -17.89 -20.88
N ILE A 428 9.89 -18.04 -19.69
CA ILE A 428 10.61 -18.55 -18.52
C ILE A 428 11.02 -20.02 -18.74
N ARG A 429 10.12 -20.86 -19.26
CA ARG A 429 10.42 -22.26 -19.58
C ARG A 429 11.53 -22.38 -20.63
N GLU A 430 11.44 -21.62 -21.72
CA GLU A 430 12.46 -21.54 -22.77
C GLU A 430 13.83 -21.19 -22.19
N PHE A 431 13.90 -20.17 -21.32
CA PHE A 431 15.15 -19.79 -20.67
C PHE A 431 15.71 -20.93 -19.82
N VAL A 432 14.90 -21.52 -18.94
CA VAL A 432 15.36 -22.58 -18.06
C VAL A 432 15.82 -23.81 -18.84
N ASP A 433 15.09 -24.20 -19.89
CA ASP A 433 15.42 -25.38 -20.70
C ASP A 433 16.73 -25.21 -21.49
N THR A 434 17.11 -23.98 -21.85
CA THR A 434 18.40 -23.68 -22.51
C THR A 434 19.61 -23.71 -21.57
N HIS A 435 19.38 -23.75 -20.24
CA HIS A 435 20.41 -23.78 -19.20
C HIS A 435 20.43 -25.11 -18.43
N ARG A 436 19.74 -26.14 -18.93
CA ARG A 436 19.76 -27.50 -18.37
C ARG A 436 20.98 -28.31 -18.80
#